data_AF-A0A542DJI7-F1
#
_entry.id   AF-A0A542DJI7-F1
#
_cell.length_a   1.000
_cell.length_b   1.000
_cell.length_c   1.000
_cell.angle_alpha   90.00
_cell.angle_beta   90.00
_cell.angle_gamma   90.00
#
_symmetry.space_group_name_H-M   'P 1'
#
loop_
_entity.id
_entity.type
_entity.pdbx_description
1 polymer ?
#
loop_
_entity_poly.entity_id
_entity_poly.type
_entity_poly.pdbx_seq_one_letter_code
_entity_poly.pdbx_strand_id
1 'polypeptide(L)' 'MSTPNVLAELGRLHLSRPAVDAPHGVVAAWYERKAVALEHLAEQGTQGAAEQATQAHRHAAALLGVAA' A
#
# COMPACT_ATOMS: atom_id res chain seq x y z
N MET A 1 -20.20 13.20 -3.25
CA MET A 1 -18.74 13.12 -3.02
C MET A 1 -18.19 12.17 -4.07
N SER A 2 -17.38 12.64 -5.01
CA SER A 2 -16.74 11.74 -5.97
C SER A 2 -15.80 10.82 -5.21
N THR A 3 -16.02 9.52 -5.29
CA THR A 3 -15.07 8.53 -4.80
C THR A 3 -13.73 8.81 -5.47
N PRO A 4 -12.64 9.03 -4.71
CA PRO A 4 -11.33 9.24 -5.30
C PRO A 4 -11.01 8.06 -6.22
N ASN A 5 -10.48 8.36 -7.41
CA ASN A 5 -10.13 7.32 -8.38
C ASN A 5 -8.96 6.50 -7.82
N VAL A 6 -9.30 5.37 -7.20
CA VAL A 6 -8.37 4.50 -6.48
C VAL A 6 -7.26 3.99 -7.40
N LEU A 7 -7.55 3.75 -8.68
CA LEU A 7 -6.53 3.37 -9.67
C LEU A 7 -5.55 4.52 -9.94
N ALA A 8 -6.03 5.76 -10.02
CA ALA A 8 -5.16 6.93 -10.18
C ALA A 8 -4.30 7.19 -8.93
N GLU A 9 -4.82 6.92 -7.74
CA GLU A 9 -4.06 6.97 -6.50
C GLU A 9 -2.99 5.87 -6.43
N LEU A 10 -3.35 4.63 -6.78
CA LEU A 10 -2.41 3.52 -6.84
C LEU A 10 -1.30 3.77 -7.88
N GLY A 11 -1.65 4.37 -9.02
CA GLY A 11 -0.67 4.80 -10.03
C GLY A 11 0.32 5.82 -9.49
N ARG A 12 -0.17 6.88 -8.81
CA ARG A 12 0.69 7.88 -8.16
C ARG A 12 1.57 7.28 -7.06
N LEU A 13 1.05 6.30 -6.30
CA LEU A 13 1.84 5.58 -5.30
C LEU A 13 2.98 4.79 -5.94
N HIS A 14 2.75 4.11 -7.06
CA HIS A 14 3.83 3.39 -7.75
C HIS A 14 4.92 4.33 -8.30
N LEU A 15 4.54 5.51 -8.79
CA LEU A 15 5.49 6.52 -9.27
C LEU A 15 6.28 7.20 -8.15
N SER A 16 5.72 7.25 -6.93
CA SER A 16 6.36 7.81 -5.74
C SER A 16 7.00 6.75 -4.84
N ARG A 17 7.32 5.57 -5.40
CA ARG A 17 8.01 4.51 -4.69
C ARG A 17 9.35 5.03 -4.15
N PRO A 18 9.63 4.87 -2.84
CA PRO A 18 10.91 5.27 -2.27
C PRO A 18 12.10 4.55 -2.93
N ALA A 19 13.25 5.22 -2.93
CA ALA A 19 14.51 4.64 -3.38
C ALA A 19 14.92 3.44 -2.51
N VAL A 20 15.82 2.61 -3.03
CA VAL A 20 16.25 1.35 -2.38
C VAL A 20 16.99 1.59 -1.06
N ASP A 21 17.59 2.76 -0.89
CA ASP A 21 18.34 3.22 0.27
C ASP A 21 17.50 4.13 1.20
N ALA A 22 16.21 4.31 0.90
CA ALA A 22 15.33 5.11 1.73
C ALA A 22 15.21 4.51 3.15
N PRO A 23 15.08 5.34 4.19
CA PRO A 23 14.90 4.85 5.56
C PRO A 23 13.69 3.91 5.66
N HIS A 24 13.82 2.84 6.44
CA HIS A 24 12.75 1.82 6.57
C HIS A 24 11.39 2.42 6.94
N GLY A 25 11.34 3.45 7.80
CA GLY A 25 10.09 4.12 8.15
C GLY A 25 9.40 4.79 6.95
N VAL A 26 10.16 5.33 5.99
CA VAL A 26 9.62 5.92 4.75
C VAL A 26 9.08 4.83 3.84
N VAL A 27 9.81 3.72 3.72
CA VAL A 27 9.38 2.56 2.92
C VAL A 27 8.14 1.91 3.52
N ALA A 28 8.09 1.75 4.85
CA ALA A 28 6.94 1.22 5.57
C ALA A 28 5.70 2.09 5.37
N ALA A 29 5.82 3.41 5.55
CA ALA A 29 4.72 4.34 5.31
C ALA A 29 4.21 4.31 3.85
N TRP A 30 5.08 4.03 2.88
CA TRP A 30 4.65 3.82 1.50
C TRP A 30 3.85 2.53 1.32
N TYR A 31 4.30 1.42 1.93
CA TYR A 31 3.56 0.16 1.92
C TYR A 31 2.19 0.28 2.61
N GLU A 32 2.09 0.99 3.73
CA GLU A 32 0.82 1.28 4.41
C GLU A 32 -0.17 2.01 3.50
N ARG A 33 0.27 3.09 2.84
CA ARG A 33 -0.58 3.80 1.88
C ARG A 33 -1.01 2.91 0.70
N LYS A 34 -0.11 2.04 0.24
CA LYS A 34 -0.42 1.06 -0.81
C LYS A 34 -1.45 0.04 -0.33
N ALA A 35 -1.36 -0.41 0.92
CA ALA A 35 -2.31 -1.35 1.50
C ALA A 35 -3.73 -0.75 1.54
N VAL A 36 -3.88 0.48 2.03
CA VAL A 36 -5.16 1.21 2.06
C VAL A 36 -5.77 1.37 0.66
N ALA A 37 -4.96 1.71 -0.35
CA ALA A 37 -5.46 1.79 -1.72
C ALA A 37 -5.94 0.43 -2.27
N LEU A 38 -5.27 -0.65 -1.90
CA LEU A 38 -5.66 -2.01 -2.27
C LEU A 38 -6.91 -2.49 -1.52
N GLU A 39 -7.11 -2.08 -0.26
CA GLU A 39 -8.34 -2.32 0.49
C GLU A 39 -9.55 -1.69 -0.21
N HIS A 40 -9.44 -0.42 -0.63
CA HIS A 40 -10.50 0.23 -1.41
C HIS A 40 -10.78 -0.48 -2.76
N LEU A 41 -9.77 -1.06 -3.40
CA LEU A 41 -9.98 -1.88 -4.61
C LEU A 41 -10.68 -3.20 -4.30
N ALA A 42 -10.36 -3.82 -3.15
CA ALA A 42 -11.02 -5.03 -2.68
C ALA A 42 -12.50 -4.79 -2.38
N GLU A 43 -12.83 -3.66 -1.75
CA GLU A 43 -14.22 -3.23 -1.51
C GLU A 43 -15.00 -3.02 -2.80
N GLN A 44 -14.32 -2.67 -3.90
CA GLN A 44 -14.90 -2.56 -5.24
C GLN A 44 -15.00 -3.89 -5.99
N GLY A 45 -14.60 -5.01 -5.36
CA GLY A 45 -14.66 -6.35 -5.96
C GLY A 45 -13.45 -6.71 -6.83
N THR A 46 -12.35 -5.97 -6.74
CA THR A 46 -11.13 -6.32 -7.47
C THR A 46 -10.52 -7.60 -6.89
N GLN A 47 -10.50 -8.66 -7.67
CA GLN A 47 -9.98 -9.96 -7.24
C GLN A 47 -8.48 -9.87 -6.88
N GLY A 48 -8.10 -10.46 -5.75
CA GLY A 48 -6.72 -10.48 -5.25
C GLY A 48 -6.26 -9.20 -4.54
N ALA A 49 -7.03 -8.11 -4.58
CA ALA A 49 -6.62 -6.85 -3.94
C ALA A 49 -6.51 -6.97 -2.41
N ALA A 50 -7.39 -7.73 -1.75
CA ALA A 50 -7.33 -7.97 -0.31
C ALA A 50 -6.06 -8.72 0.13
N GLU A 51 -5.65 -9.73 -0.65
CA GLU A 51 -4.41 -10.48 -0.39
C GLU A 51 -3.17 -9.59 -0.57
N GLN A 52 -3.18 -8.75 -1.59
CA GLN A 52 -2.11 -7.78 -1.83
C GLN A 52 -2.05 -6.71 -0.74
N ALA A 53 -3.19 -6.22 -0.24
CA ALA A 53 -3.24 -5.30 0.90
C ALA A 53 -2.62 -5.94 2.15
N THR A 54 -3.02 -7.19 2.46
CA THR A 54 -2.45 -7.96 3.57
C THR A 54 -0.94 -8.16 3.43
N GLN A 55 -0.43 -8.41 2.23
CA GLN A 55 1.02 -8.52 2.00
C GLN A 55 1.74 -7.17 2.18
N ALA A 56 1.12 -6.07 1.79
CA ALA A 56 1.68 -4.73 1.95
C ALA A 56 1.76 -4.34 3.44
N HIS A 57 0.72 -4.60 4.23
CA HIS A 57 0.74 -4.43 5.69
C HIS A 57 1.86 -5.25 6.35
N ARG A 58 1.99 -6.52 5.98
CA ARG A 58 3.08 -7.37 6.49
C ARG A 58 4.46 -6.84 6.15
N HIS A 59 4.66 -6.29 4.96
CA HIS A 59 5.93 -5.65 4.59
C HIS A 59 6.21 -4.40 5.43
N ALA A 60 5.21 -3.55 5.64
CA ALA A 60 5.36 -2.37 6.48
C ALA A 60 5.72 -2.74 7.93
N ALA A 61 5.00 -3.71 8.51
CA ALA A 61 5.28 -4.22 9.85
C ALA A 61 6.69 -4.80 9.97
N ALA A 62 7.12 -5.62 9.00
CA ALA A 62 8.46 -6.20 8.97
C ALA A 62 9.56 -5.12 8.90
N LEU A 63 9.37 -4.07 8.11
CA LEU A 63 10.32 -2.95 8.01
C LEU A 63 10.44 -2.15 9.32
N LEU A 64 9.35 -2.09 10.09
CA LEU A 64 9.32 -1.42 11.40
C LEU A 64 9.76 -2.33 12.55
N GLY A 65 10.04 -3.61 12.30
CA GLY A 65 10.37 -4.58 13.35
C GLY A 65 9.20 -4.94 14.25
N VAL A 66 7.96 -4.68 13.81
CA VAL A 66 6.74 -5.11 14.48
C VAL A 66 6.42 -6.50 13.95
N ALA A 67 6.44 -7.52 14.82
CA ALA A 67 6.05 -8.86 14.42
C ALA A 67 4.60 -8.81 13.91
N ALA A 68 4.40 -9.26 12.66
CA ALA A 68 3.11 -9.30 11.97
C ALA A 68 2.19 -10.39 12.52
#